data_AF-A0A830FXC8-F1
#
_entry.id   AF-A0A830FXC8-F1
#
_cell.length_a   1.000
_cell.length_b   1.000
_cell.length_c   1.000
_cell.angle_alpha   90.00
_cell.angle_beta   90.00
_cell.angle_gamma   90.00
#
_symmetry.space_group_name_H-M   'P 1'
#
loop_
_entity.id
_entity.type
_entity.pdbx_description
1 polymer ?
#
loop_
_entity_poly.entity_id
_entity_poly.type
_entity_poly.pdbx_seq_one_letter_code
_entity_poly.pdbx_strand_id
1 'polypeptide(L)' 'MYMQRDTAVEAGITLFAVAVFVAVVVLGGEVSTAGLTESGAYAVVAAIVAFILVMAGAGYYLSTKQD' A
#
# COMPACT_ATOMS: atom_id res chain seq x y z
N MET A 1 3.22 22.65 -18.97
CA MET A 1 3.64 21.23 -19.14
C MET A 1 4.24 20.62 -17.87
N TYR A 2 4.65 21.41 -16.86
CA TYR A 2 5.15 20.88 -15.58
C TYR A 2 4.08 20.16 -14.73
N MET A 3 2.87 20.74 -14.58
CA MET A 3 1.73 20.11 -13.89
C MET A 3 1.44 18.67 -14.33
N GLN A 4 1.57 18.38 -15.62
CA GLN A 4 1.22 17.07 -16.17
C GLN A 4 2.24 15.99 -15.80
N ARG A 5 3.51 16.37 -15.56
CA ARG A 5 4.55 15.45 -15.08
C ARG A 5 4.40 15.21 -13.59
N ASP A 6 4.09 16.23 -12.80
CA ASP A 6 3.88 16.08 -11.36
C ASP A 6 2.63 15.22 -11.05
N THR A 7 1.51 15.46 -11.74
CA THR A 7 0.33 14.60 -11.65
C THR A 7 0.62 13.15 -12.07
N ALA A 8 1.44 12.94 -13.11
CA ALA A 8 1.82 11.59 -13.53
C ALA A 8 2.71 10.90 -12.49
N VAL A 9 3.59 11.63 -11.81
CA VAL A 9 4.44 11.10 -10.72
C VAL A 9 3.60 10.75 -9.51
N GLU A 10 2.68 11.62 -9.09
CA GLU A 10 1.73 11.31 -8.01
C GLU A 10 0.91 10.06 -8.32
N ALA A 11 0.26 10.02 -9.49
CA ALA A 11 -0.52 8.85 -9.91
C ALA A 11 0.33 7.58 -9.96
N GLY A 12 1.59 7.70 -10.41
CA GLY A 12 2.55 6.60 -10.45
C GLY A 12 2.91 6.07 -9.06
N ILE A 13 3.11 6.95 -8.08
CA ILE A 13 3.40 6.56 -6.69
C ILE A 13 2.20 5.84 -6.07
N THR A 14 0.99 6.35 -6.31
CA THR A 14 -0.24 5.72 -5.80
C THR A 14 -0.45 4.34 -6.43
N LEU A 15 -0.29 4.20 -7.74
CA LEU A 15 -0.37 2.92 -8.44
C LEU A 15 0.67 1.92 -7.94
N PHE A 16 1.90 2.38 -7.73
CA PHE A 16 2.98 1.55 -7.21
C PHE A 16 2.68 1.06 -5.79
N ALA A 17 2.22 1.94 -4.90
CA ALA A 17 1.88 1.57 -3.53
C ALA A 17 0.73 0.54 -3.46
N VAL A 18 -0.28 0.70 -4.32
CA VAL A 18 -1.37 -0.28 -4.46
C VAL A 18 -0.85 -1.63 -4.97
N ALA A 19 0.01 -1.62 -6.00
CA ALA A 19 0.58 -2.85 -6.55
C ALA A 19 1.42 -3.61 -5.50
N VAL A 20 2.23 -2.88 -4.72
CA VAL A 20 3.01 -3.45 -3.60
C VAL A 20 2.09 -4.06 -2.54
N PHE A 21 1.00 -3.40 -2.19
CA PHE A 21 0.04 -3.93 -1.22
C PHE A 21 -0.59 -5.24 -1.69
N VAL A 22 -1.07 -5.27 -2.94
CA VAL A 22 -1.66 -6.49 -3.53
C VAL A 22 -0.64 -7.62 -3.53
N ALA A 23 0.62 -7.34 -3.90
CA ALA A 23 1.68 -8.35 -3.87
C ALA A 23 1.91 -8.90 -2.45
N VAL A 24 1.94 -8.06 -1.42
CA VAL A 24 2.09 -8.49 -0.02
C VAL A 24 0.93 -9.38 0.43
N VAL A 25 -0.31 -9.04 0.07
CA VAL A 25 -1.50 -9.83 0.43
C VAL A 25 -1.49 -11.18 -0.27
N VAL A 26 -1.18 -11.21 -1.57
CA VAL A 26 -1.12 -12.45 -2.36
C VAL A 26 -0.04 -13.38 -1.81
N LEU A 27 1.19 -12.86 -1.61
CA LEU A 27 2.30 -13.64 -1.06
C LEU A 27 2.03 -14.11 0.38
N GLY A 28 1.42 -13.27 1.21
CA GLY A 28 1.02 -13.64 2.57
C GLY A 28 -0.04 -14.74 2.61
N GLY A 29 -0.97 -14.73 1.64
CA GLY A 29 -1.96 -15.79 1.45
C GLY A 29 -1.36 -17.11 0.97
N GLU A 30 -0.34 -17.06 0.12
CA GLU A 30 0.38 -18.26 -0.34
C GLU A 30 1.23 -18.92 0.77
N VAL A 31 1.83 -18.11 1.65
CA VAL A 31 2.59 -18.61 2.82
C VAL A 31 1.67 -19.19 3.90
N SER A 32 0.42 -18.71 3.98
CA SER A 32 -0.58 -19.18 4.94
C SER A 32 -1.43 -20.30 4.35
N THR A 33 -0.87 -21.52 4.25
CA THR A 33 -1.64 -22.72 3.83
C THR A 33 -2.73 -23.13 4.83
N ALA A 34 -2.81 -22.49 6.00
CA ALA A 34 -3.92 -22.63 6.94
C ALA A 34 -4.89 -21.46 6.71
N GLY A 35 -6.17 -21.75 6.44
CA GLY A 35 -7.20 -20.76 6.15
C GLY A 35 -7.43 -19.71 7.25
N LEU A 36 -8.53 -18.96 7.16
CA LEU A 36 -8.96 -17.91 8.13
C LEU A 36 -9.23 -18.47 9.55
N THR A 37 -8.20 -19.01 10.18
CA THR A 37 -8.11 -19.33 11.59
C THR A 37 -7.88 -18.04 12.37
N GLU A 38 -8.00 -18.07 13.70
CA GLU A 38 -7.83 -16.91 14.58
C GLU A 38 -6.53 -16.14 14.29
N SER A 39 -5.42 -16.86 14.06
CA SER A 39 -4.12 -16.25 13.69
C SER A 39 -4.13 -15.61 12.30
N GLY A 40 -4.82 -16.21 11.32
CA GLY A 40 -4.95 -15.66 9.97
C GLY A 40 -5.75 -14.36 9.94
N ALA A 41 -6.78 -14.24 10.79
CA ALA A 41 -7.57 -13.01 10.90
C ALA A 41 -6.71 -11.83 11.40
N TYR A 42 -5.89 -12.05 12.44
CA TYR A 42 -4.96 -11.02 12.93
C TYR A 42 -3.91 -10.64 11.88
N ALA A 43 -3.41 -11.60 11.09
CA ALA A 43 -2.45 -11.34 10.02
C ALA A 43 -3.06 -10.43 8.92
N VAL A 44 -4.31 -10.67 8.52
CA VAL A 44 -5.04 -9.82 7.57
C VAL A 44 -5.24 -8.41 8.13
N VAL A 45 -5.65 -8.28 9.40
CA VAL A 45 -5.81 -6.98 10.06
C VAL A 45 -4.48 -6.22 10.11
N ALA A 46 -3.38 -6.88 10.47
CA ALA A 46 -2.05 -6.27 10.49
C ALA A 46 -1.62 -5.80 9.10
N ALA A 47 -1.90 -6.57 8.04
CA ALA A 47 -1.61 -6.19 6.67
C ALA A 47 -2.42 -4.94 6.23
N ILE A 48 -3.70 -4.85 6.61
CA ILE A 48 -4.53 -3.67 6.36
C ILE A 48 -3.97 -2.44 7.07
N VAL A 49 -3.62 -2.56 8.35
CA VAL A 49 -3.04 -1.45 9.13
C VAL A 49 -1.72 -0.99 8.49
N ALA A 50 -0.84 -1.93 8.13
CA ALA A 50 0.41 -1.61 7.45
C ALA A 50 0.18 -0.87 6.12
N PHE A 51 -0.82 -1.28 5.33
CA PHE A 51 -1.19 -0.60 4.09
C PHE A 51 -1.65 0.83 4.30
N ILE A 52 -2.53 1.05 5.28
CA ILE A 52 -3.02 2.38 5.62
C ILE A 52 -1.83 3.28 6.01
N LEU A 53 -0.90 2.78 6.81
CA LEU A 53 0.29 3.53 7.21
C LEU A 53 1.20 3.87 6.02
N VAL A 54 1.41 2.93 5.09
CA VAL A 54 2.18 3.17 3.86
C VAL A 54 1.53 4.26 3.01
N MET A 55 0.21 4.17 2.78
CA MET A 55 -0.53 5.16 1.98
C MET A 55 -0.59 6.53 2.66
N ALA A 56 -0.79 6.56 3.98
CA ALA A 56 -0.76 7.79 4.76
C ALA A 56 0.63 8.45 4.73
N GLY A 57 1.69 7.64 4.88
CA GLY A 57 3.07 8.12 4.77
C GLY A 57 3.42 8.62 3.37
N ALA A 58 2.99 7.91 2.33
CA ALA A 58 3.18 8.34 0.94
C ALA A 58 2.45 9.66 0.65
N GLY A 59 1.19 9.78 1.09
CA GLY A 59 0.41 11.01 0.96
C GLY A 59 1.03 12.18 1.73
N TYR A 60 1.49 11.94 2.95
CA TYR A 60 2.22 12.95 3.74
C TYR A 60 3.50 13.40 3.03
N TYR A 61 4.32 12.46 2.55
CA TYR A 61 5.56 12.76 1.85
C TYR A 61 5.34 13.58 0.57
N LEU A 62 4.32 13.23 -0.21
CA LEU A 62 3.92 13.98 -1.40
C LEU A 62 3.45 15.39 -1.03
N SER A 63 2.65 15.53 0.02
CA SER A 63 2.20 16.84 0.53
C SER A 63 3.37 17.74 0.95
N THR A 64 4.43 17.19 1.55
CA THR A 64 5.61 17.97 1.95
C THR A 64 6.48 18.43 0.77
N LYS A 65 6.26 17.90 -0.43
CA LYS A 65 6.99 18.26 -1.66
C LYS A 65 6.21 19.21 -2.57
N GLN A 66 4.98 19.53 -2.20
CA GLN A 66 4.12 20.48 -2.91
C GLN A 66 4.29 21.93 -2.41
N ASP A 67 4.98 22.12 -1.27
CA ASP A 67 5.49 23.41 -0.77
C ASP A 67 6.91 23.69 -1.31
#